data_AF-A0A536HJ06-F1
#
_entry.id   AF-A0A536HJ06-F1
#
_cell.length_a   1.000
_cell.length_b   1.000
_cell.length_c   1.000
_cell.angle_alpha   90.00
_cell.angle_beta   90.00
_cell.angle_gamma   90.00
#
_symmetry.space_group_name_H-M   'P 1'
#
loop_
_entity.id
_entity.type
_entity.pdbx_description
1 polymer ?
#
loop_
_entity_poly.entity_id
_entity_poly.type
_entity_poly.pdbx_seq_one_letter_code
_entity_poly.pdbx_strand_id
1 'polypeptide(L)'
;MHSDVPEAMLEIPTDWLMPGLDLDAVREAQRPDSTATLTSERLSLAGLELVVERRWLREAFWRQIKQAITRGYVYKSSAVQVTLRGDRREHERRNTSLPKAS
;
A
#
# COMPACT_ATOMS: atom_id res chain seq x y z
N MET A 1 -0.18 -27.22 -1.65
CA MET A 1 -0.66 -26.46 -0.47
C MET A 1 -0.31 -25.00 -0.72
N HIS A 2 -1.17 -24.27 -1.43
CA HIS A 2 -1.06 -22.81 -1.47
C HIS A 2 -1.56 -22.34 -0.11
N SER A 3 -0.64 -22.04 0.79
CA SER A 3 -0.98 -21.20 1.93
C SER A 3 -1.56 -19.93 1.32
N ASP A 4 -2.85 -19.72 1.48
CA ASP A 4 -3.60 -18.53 1.10
C ASP A 4 -3.18 -17.40 2.06
N VAL A 5 -1.87 -17.13 2.09
CA VAL A 5 -1.30 -16.13 2.97
C VAL A 5 -1.87 -14.79 2.48
N PRO A 6 -2.56 -14.05 3.35
CA PRO A 6 -3.18 -12.81 2.94
C PRO A 6 -2.09 -11.82 2.50
N GLU A 7 -2.06 -11.53 1.20
CA GLU A 7 -1.07 -10.65 0.57
C GLU A 7 -1.65 -9.24 0.37
N ALA A 8 -0.88 -8.22 0.74
CA ALA A 8 -1.14 -6.84 0.33
C ALA A 8 -0.59 -6.62 -1.08
N MET A 9 -1.34 -5.86 -1.88
CA MET A 9 -0.95 -5.50 -3.24
C MET A 9 -1.22 -4.01 -3.45
N LEU A 10 -0.26 -3.32 -4.06
CA LEU A 10 -0.33 -1.89 -4.34
C LEU A 10 0.24 -1.63 -5.73
N GLU A 11 -0.49 -0.83 -6.53
CA GLU A 11 -0.09 -0.39 -7.86
C GLU A 11 -0.10 1.13 -7.93
N ILE A 12 1.09 1.73 -7.97
CA ILE A 12 1.26 3.19 -8.04
C ILE A 12 1.60 3.59 -9.48
N PRO A 13 0.80 4.45 -10.15
CA PRO A 13 1.16 4.98 -11.46
C PRO A 13 2.50 5.73 -11.44
N THR A 14 3.32 5.59 -12.50
CA THR A 14 4.63 6.26 -12.56
C THR A 14 4.52 7.79 -12.49
N ASP A 15 3.42 8.37 -12.99
CA ASP A 15 3.12 9.81 -12.88
C ASP A 15 3.02 10.30 -11.43
N TRP A 16 2.72 9.41 -10.49
CA TRP A 16 2.65 9.74 -9.07
C TRP A 16 4.01 9.74 -8.41
N LEU A 17 4.97 9.02 -8.99
CA LEU A 17 6.29 8.82 -8.42
C LEU A 17 7.15 10.07 -8.58
N MET A 18 8.07 10.25 -7.65
CA MET A 18 9.15 11.21 -7.79
C MET A 18 10.03 10.82 -8.98
N PRO A 19 10.46 11.80 -9.80
CA PRO A 19 11.38 11.52 -10.89
C PRO A 19 12.68 10.94 -10.33
N GLY A 20 13.20 9.89 -10.98
CA GLY A 20 14.42 9.22 -10.53
C GLY A 20 14.25 8.31 -9.31
N LEU A 21 13.02 7.91 -8.97
CA LEU A 21 12.82 6.85 -7.97
C LEU A 21 13.54 5.58 -8.43
N ASP A 22 14.43 5.10 -7.58
CA ASP A 22 15.24 3.91 -7.82
C ASP A 22 14.54 2.66 -7.29
N LEU A 23 14.49 1.59 -8.11
CA LEU A 23 13.84 0.34 -7.74
C LEU A 23 14.59 -0.41 -6.64
N ASP A 24 15.91 -0.34 -6.59
CA ASP A 24 16.71 -0.97 -5.54
C ASP A 24 16.47 -0.27 -4.20
N ALA A 25 16.40 1.07 -4.18
CA ALA A 25 16.00 1.81 -2.98
C ALA A 25 14.59 1.45 -2.50
N VAL A 26 13.65 1.19 -3.42
CA VAL A 26 12.31 0.68 -3.07
C VAL A 26 12.42 -0.70 -2.44
N ARG A 27 13.20 -1.62 -3.03
CA ARG A 27 13.39 -2.99 -2.53
C ARG A 27 14.07 -3.03 -1.16
N GLU A 28 15.07 -2.20 -0.94
CA GLU A 28 15.77 -2.08 0.36
C GLU A 28 14.85 -1.64 1.49
N ALA A 29 13.86 -0.79 1.19
CA ALA A 29 12.87 -0.35 2.16
C ALA A 29 11.77 -1.38 2.43
N GLN A 30 11.59 -2.37 1.55
CA GLN A 30 10.61 -3.42 1.76
C GLN A 30 11.15 -4.55 2.63
N ARG A 31 10.23 -5.41 3.08
CA ARG A 31 10.61 -6.68 3.68
C ARG A 31 11.14 -7.68 2.65
N PRO A 32 11.98 -8.66 3.07
CA PRO A 32 12.51 -9.69 2.19
C PRO A 32 11.47 -10.61 1.54
N ASP A 33 10.27 -10.72 2.13
CA ASP A 33 9.15 -11.52 1.64
C ASP A 33 8.22 -10.75 0.69
N SER A 34 8.62 -9.55 0.28
CA SER A 34 7.90 -8.73 -0.70
C SER A 34 8.54 -8.79 -2.08
N THR A 35 7.75 -8.44 -3.08
CA THR A 35 8.18 -8.26 -4.46
C THR A 35 7.90 -6.82 -4.89
N ALA A 36 8.86 -6.24 -5.61
CA ALA A 36 8.77 -4.90 -6.17
C ALA A 36 9.20 -4.91 -7.64
N THR A 37 8.31 -4.41 -8.49
CA THR A 37 8.51 -4.30 -9.94
C THR A 37 8.19 -2.89 -10.38
N LEU A 38 9.15 -2.20 -11.00
CA LEU A 38 8.95 -0.89 -11.61
C LEU A 38 8.90 -1.06 -13.13
N THR A 39 7.82 -0.60 -13.73
CA THR A 39 7.62 -0.54 -15.19
C THR A 39 7.53 0.91 -15.64
N SER A 40 7.41 1.15 -16.95
CA SER A 40 7.14 2.50 -17.48
C SER A 40 5.81 3.08 -17.02
N GLU A 41 4.82 2.24 -16.69
CA GLU A 41 3.45 2.67 -16.36
C GLU A 41 3.15 2.72 -14.87
N ARG A 42 3.76 1.82 -14.08
CA ARG A 42 3.49 1.68 -12.65
C ARG A 42 4.62 1.03 -11.86
N LEU A 43 4.68 1.35 -10.57
CA LEU A 43 5.35 0.58 -9.53
C LEU A 43 4.34 -0.40 -8.91
N SER A 44 4.65 -1.68 -8.97
CA SER A 44 3.84 -2.76 -8.38
C SER A 44 4.56 -3.35 -7.17
N LEU A 45 3.86 -3.43 -6.05
CA LEU A 45 4.34 -4.02 -4.80
C LEU A 45 3.38 -5.13 -4.36
N ALA A 46 3.91 -6.28 -3.96
CA ALA A 46 3.12 -7.38 -3.41
C ALA A 46 3.88 -8.10 -2.28
N GLY A 47 3.20 -8.43 -1.19
CA GLY A 47 3.80 -9.10 -0.03
C GLY A 47 2.93 -9.05 1.21
N LEU A 48 3.38 -9.62 2.33
CA LEU A 48 2.61 -9.60 3.59
C LEU A 48 2.41 -8.21 4.17
N GLU A 49 3.48 -7.43 4.13
CA GLU A 49 3.57 -6.08 4.64
C GLU A 49 4.37 -5.24 3.65
N LEU A 50 3.75 -4.15 3.18
CA LEU A 50 4.34 -3.24 2.20
C LEU A 50 4.57 -1.88 2.83
N VAL A 51 5.71 -1.27 2.54
CA VAL A 51 6.05 0.09 2.96
C VAL A 51 5.96 1.00 1.74
N VAL A 52 5.37 2.18 1.91
CA VAL A 52 5.40 3.26 0.93
C VAL A 52 5.89 4.51 1.61
N GLU A 53 7.06 4.99 1.20
CA GLU A 53 7.59 6.23 1.73
C GLU A 53 7.00 7.45 1.04
N ARG A 54 6.80 8.52 1.82
CA ARG A 54 6.34 9.82 1.34
C ARG A 54 7.22 10.38 0.23
N ARG A 55 8.53 10.14 0.33
CA ARG A 55 9.55 10.66 -0.60
C ARG A 55 9.53 9.97 -1.97
N TRP A 56 8.83 8.85 -2.11
CA TRP A 56 8.67 8.17 -3.40
C TRP A 56 7.60 8.82 -4.27
N LEU A 57 6.73 9.61 -3.66
CA LEU A 57 5.53 10.16 -4.29
C LEU A 57 5.64 11.67 -4.36
N ARG A 58 5.18 12.25 -5.47
CA ARG A 58 5.01 13.69 -5.58
C ARG A 58 4.04 14.20 -4.53
N GLU A 59 4.15 15.48 -4.19
CA GLU A 59 3.41 16.03 -3.07
C GLU A 59 1.88 15.84 -3.21
N ALA A 60 1.37 16.11 -4.42
CA ALA A 60 -0.05 16.07 -4.76
C ALA A 60 -0.71 14.68 -4.61
N PHE A 61 0.05 13.59 -4.78
CA PHE A 61 -0.51 12.23 -4.84
C PHE A 61 -0.40 11.47 -3.52
N TRP A 62 0.29 12.00 -2.51
CA TRP A 62 0.39 11.34 -1.20
C TRP A 62 -0.96 11.10 -0.55
N ARG A 63 -1.85 12.08 -0.63
CA ARG A 63 -3.21 11.94 -0.10
C ARG A 63 -4.04 10.90 -0.86
N GLN A 64 -3.60 10.51 -2.05
CA GLN A 64 -4.26 9.56 -2.95
C GLN A 64 -3.67 8.16 -2.89
N ILE A 65 -2.60 7.92 -2.11
CA ILE A 65 -1.93 6.60 -2.07
C ILE A 65 -2.87 5.46 -1.67
N LYS A 66 -3.94 5.76 -0.93
CA LYS A 66 -4.98 4.78 -0.58
C LYS A 66 -5.74 4.24 -1.79
N GLN A 67 -5.79 4.98 -2.89
CA GLN A 67 -6.44 4.58 -4.14
C GLN A 67 -5.58 3.62 -4.96
N ALA A 68 -4.27 3.59 -4.73
CA ALA A 68 -3.34 2.64 -5.34
C ALA A 68 -3.38 1.25 -4.69
N ILE A 69 -4.16 1.08 -3.61
CA ILE A 69 -4.25 -0.19 -2.87
C ILE A 69 -5.20 -1.13 -3.59
N THR A 70 -4.62 -2.15 -4.22
CA THR A 70 -5.38 -3.23 -4.89
C THR A 70 -5.84 -4.28 -3.89
N ARG A 71 -5.01 -4.61 -2.89
CA ARG A 71 -5.33 -5.58 -1.82
C ARG A 71 -4.63 -5.20 -0.51
N GLY A 72 -5.28 -5.48 0.62
CA GLY A 72 -4.78 -5.14 1.95
C GLY A 72 -5.36 -3.83 2.48
N TYR A 73 -4.83 -3.37 3.61
CA TYR A 73 -5.31 -2.16 4.29
C TYR A 73 -4.14 -1.42 4.91
N VAL A 74 -4.30 -0.09 5.03
CA VAL A 74 -3.37 0.74 5.78
C VAL A 74 -3.55 0.43 7.25
N TYR A 75 -2.56 -0.20 7.86
CA TYR A 75 -2.57 -0.50 9.29
C TYR A 75 -1.66 0.44 10.10
N LYS A 76 -0.75 1.16 9.42
CA LYS A 76 0.06 2.23 10.00
C LYS A 76 0.28 3.34 8.99
N SER A 77 0.07 4.59 9.39
CA SER A 77 0.38 5.76 8.56
C SER A 77 0.99 6.87 9.41
N SER A 78 2.04 7.50 8.90
CA SER A 78 2.70 8.67 9.47
C SER A 78 2.87 9.74 8.40
N ALA A 79 3.45 10.90 8.76
CA ALA A 79 3.73 11.96 7.80
C ALA A 79 4.76 11.56 6.71
N VAL A 80 5.60 10.55 7.00
CA VAL A 80 6.74 10.17 6.15
C VAL A 80 6.63 8.78 5.51
N GLN A 81 5.72 7.93 5.98
CA GLN A 81 5.53 6.59 5.45
C GLN A 81 4.14 6.04 5.74
N VAL A 82 3.68 5.15 4.87
CA VAL A 82 2.47 4.33 5.02
C VAL A 82 2.89 2.87 4.97
N THR A 83 2.32 2.06 5.86
CA THR A 83 2.52 0.61 5.88
C THR A 83 1.18 -0.08 5.66
N LEU A 84 1.18 -1.00 4.70
CA LEU A 84 0.04 -1.79 4.28
C LEU A 84 0.24 -3.24 4.70
N ARG A 85 -0.85 -3.93 5.05
CA ARG A 85 -0.81 -5.35 5.43
C ARG A 85 -1.93 -6.11 4.77
N GLY A 86 -1.69 -7.36 4.40
CA GLY A 86 -2.68 -8.21 3.75
C GLY A 86 -3.77 -8.72 4.71
N ASP A 87 -3.48 -8.82 6.00
CA ASP A 87 -4.35 -9.44 7.01
C ASP A 87 -5.55 -8.56 7.39
N ARG A 88 -6.70 -8.74 6.75
CA ARG A 88 -7.96 -8.06 7.12
C ARG A 88 -8.49 -8.57 8.47
N ARG A 89 -7.75 -8.43 9.57
CA ARG A 89 -8.32 -8.55 10.91
C ARG A 89 -8.90 -7.21 11.33
N GLU A 90 -10.22 -7.14 11.13
CA GLU A 90 -11.14 -6.52 12.08
C GLU A 90 -11.27 -4.98 12.09
N HIS A 91 -11.33 -4.33 10.93
CA HIS A 91 -11.93 -2.98 10.83
C HIS A 91 -13.41 -3.00 10.38
N GLU A 92 -14.09 -4.12 10.59
CA GLU A 92 -15.55 -4.25 10.47
C GLU A 92 -16.30 -3.99 11.79
N ARG A 93 -15.62 -3.56 12.86
CA ARG A 93 -16.28 -3.18 14.14
C ARG A 93 -16.52 -1.69 14.31
N ARG A 94 -16.83 -0.93 13.25
CA ARG A 94 -17.31 0.45 13.43
C ARG A 94 -18.04 1.06 12.23
N ASN A 95 -18.97 0.32 11.60
CA ASN A 95 -20.02 0.99 10.85
C ASN A 95 -21.35 0.21 10.80
N THR A 96 -21.75 -0.41 11.90
CA THR A 96 -23.19 -0.61 12.17
C THR A 96 -23.73 0.67 12.78
N SER A 97 -23.91 1.69 11.96
CA SER A 97 -24.91 2.73 12.23
C SER A 97 -26.27 2.01 12.28
N LEU A 98 -26.79 1.86 13.50
CA LEU A 98 -28.15 1.40 13.76
C LEU A 98 -29.14 2.17 12.86
N PRO A 99 -30.07 1.51 12.15
CA PRO A 99 -31.18 2.21 11.55
C PRO A 99 -32.04 2.80 12.68
N LYS A 100 -32.22 4.11 12.65
CA LYS A 100 -33.16 4.85 13.49
C LYS A 100 -34.58 4.40 13.08
N ALA A 101 -35.21 3.53 13.86
CA ALA A 101 -36.62 3.23 13.70
C ALA A 101 -37.43 4.32 14.40
N SER A 102 -38.35 4.91 13.63
CA SER A 102 -39.36 5.90 14.03
C SER A 102 -40.42 5.31 14.95
#